data_AF-A0A5C4QHY2-F1
#
_entry.id   AF-A0A5C4QHY2-F1
#
_cell.length_a   1.000
_cell.length_b   1.000
_cell.length_c   1.000
_cell.angle_alpha   90.00
_cell.angle_beta   90.00
_cell.angle_gamma   90.00
#
_symmetry.space_group_name_H-M   'P 1'
#
loop_
_entity.id
_entity.type
_entity.pdbx_description
1 polymer ?
#
loop_
_entity_poly.entity_id
_entity_poly.type
_entity_poly.pdbx_seq_one_letter_code
_entity_poly.pdbx_strand_id
1 'polypeptide(L)' 'MAEEYGHQRHWLVDATRGEVLGRVEYPVPVSESPMALGDGTWLTCGEDPFHLLLWSREPTRPW' A
#
# COMPACT_ATOMS: atom_id res chain seq x y z
N MET A 1 -14.39 -14.32 20.36
CA MET A 1 -15.19 -13.68 19.29
C MET A 1 -14.18 -12.96 18.41
N ALA A 2 -13.61 -13.64 17.41
CA ALA A 2 -12.77 -12.95 16.45
C ALA A 2 -13.74 -12.20 15.53
N GLU A 3 -13.75 -10.87 15.63
CA GLU A 3 -14.41 -10.05 14.64
C GLU A 3 -13.82 -10.43 13.27
N GLU A 4 -14.67 -10.89 12.36
CA GLU A 4 -14.31 -11.17 10.98
C GLU A 4 -14.14 -9.81 10.29
N TYR A 5 -13.05 -9.13 10.61
CA TYR A 5 -12.62 -7.94 9.90
C TYR A 5 -12.28 -8.38 8.49
N GLY A 6 -13.13 -8.01 7.53
CA GLY A 6 -12.94 -8.35 6.12
C GLY A 6 -11.55 -7.96 5.62
N HIS A 7 -11.12 -8.58 4.51
CA HIS A 7 -9.78 -8.41 3.95
C HIS A 7 -9.28 -6.96 4.01
N GLN A 8 -8.04 -6.81 4.47
CA GLN A 8 -7.40 -5.52 4.58
C GLN A 8 -7.27 -4.84 3.22
N ARG A 9 -7.49 -3.54 3.23
CA ARG A 9 -7.47 -2.69 2.05
C ARG A 9 -6.55 -1.51 2.34
N HIS A 10 -5.69 -1.18 1.39
CA HIS A 10 -4.81 -0.02 1.47
C HIS A 10 -5.29 1.04 0.48
N TRP A 11 -5.19 2.31 0.89
CA TRP A 11 -5.54 3.47 0.07
C TRP A 11 -4.34 4.37 -0.07
N LEU A 12 -4.17 4.92 -1.27
CA LEU A 12 -3.22 6.00 -1.48
C LEU A 12 -3.90 7.32 -1.16
N VAL A 13 -3.24 8.15 -0.36
CA VAL A 13 -3.74 9.47 0.03
C VAL A 13 -2.70 10.52 -0.36
N ASP A 14 -3.13 11.59 -1.00
CA ASP A 14 -2.33 12.80 -1.16
C ASP A 14 -2.23 13.49 0.21
N ALA A 15 -1.06 13.36 0.86
CA ALA A 15 -0.83 13.94 2.18
C ALA A 15 -0.84 15.47 2.19
N THR A 16 -0.66 16.13 1.04
CA THR A 16 -0.70 17.59 0.91
C THR A 16 -2.14 18.09 0.84
N ARG A 17 -2.98 17.39 0.07
CA ARG A 17 -4.37 17.78 -0.21
C ARG A 17 -5.39 17.11 0.70
N GLY A 18 -5.01 16.03 1.38
CA GLY A 18 -5.92 15.17 2.15
C GLY A 18 -6.87 14.35 1.26
N GLU A 19 -6.55 14.18 -0.01
CA GLU A 19 -7.42 13.52 -0.99
C GLU A 19 -7.08 12.02 -1.13
N VAL A 20 -8.10 11.16 -1.14
CA VAL A 20 -7.91 9.73 -1.46
C VAL A 20 -7.74 9.59 -2.97
N LEU A 21 -6.57 9.11 -3.39
CA LEU A 21 -6.23 8.92 -4.80
C LEU A 21 -6.74 7.59 -5.37
N GLY A 22 -6.98 6.61 -4.50
CA GLY A 22 -7.55 5.31 -4.90
C GLY A 22 -7.16 4.17 -3.97
N ARG A 23 -7.78 3.01 -4.21
CA ARG A 23 -7.39 1.75 -3.57
C ARG A 23 -6.13 1.20 -4.24
N VAL A 24 -5.19 0.70 -3.45
CA VAL A 24 -3.99 0.02 -3.95
C VAL A 24 -4.34 -1.45 -4.19
N GLU A 25 -4.12 -1.92 -5.41
CA GLU A 25 -4.12 -3.36 -5.73
C GLU A 25 -2.67 -3.85 -5.72
N TYR A 26 -2.43 -4.94 -5.00
CA TYR A 26 -1.12 -5.59 -5.00
C TYR A 26 -1.13 -6.80 -5.94
N PRO A 27 -0.07 -7.00 -6.74
CA PRO A 27 0.06 -8.18 -7.59
C PRO A 27 0.33 -9.47 -6.80
N VAL A 28 0.72 -9.36 -5.53
CA VAL A 28 0.97 -10.47 -4.60
C VAL A 28 0.33 -10.17 -3.24
N PRO A 29 0.02 -11.18 -2.40
CA PRO A 29 -0.43 -10.95 -1.04
C PRO A 29 0.57 -10.14 -0.23
N VAL A 30 0.06 -9.20 0.59
CA VAL A 30 0.87 -8.36 1.48
C VAL A 30 0.28 -8.36 2.89
N SER A 31 1.11 -8.11 3.89
CA SER A 31 0.70 -7.97 5.29
C SER A 31 0.28 -6.55 5.66
N GLU A 32 -0.04 -6.37 6.94
CA GLU A 32 -1.11 -5.46 7.33
C GLU A 32 -0.79 -3.97 7.33
N SER A 33 0.40 -3.55 7.73
CA SER A 33 0.66 -2.11 7.88
C SER A 33 1.71 -1.65 6.88
N PRO A 34 1.34 -0.84 5.87
CA PRO A 34 2.32 -0.24 4.98
C PRO A 34 3.13 0.83 5.72
N MET A 35 4.43 0.92 5.39
CA MET A 35 5.31 1.98 5.87
C MET A 35 5.62 2.94 4.72
N ALA A 36 5.17 4.19 4.83
CA ALA A 36 5.48 5.23 3.85
C ALA A 36 6.94 5.69 3.98
N LEU A 37 7.64 5.88 2.85
CA LEU A 37 9.04 6.34 2.82
C LEU A 37 9.19 7.83 2.48
N GLY A 38 8.11 8.50 2.06
CA GLY A 38 8.06 9.95 1.87
C GLY A 38 8.44 10.45 0.46
N ASP A 39 8.89 9.57 -0.43
CA ASP A 39 9.24 9.87 -1.83
C ASP A 39 8.21 9.32 -2.84
N GLY A 40 7.03 8.96 -2.35
CA GLY A 40 5.99 8.28 -3.14
C GLY A 40 6.14 6.77 -3.20
N THR A 41 7.14 6.20 -2.52
CA THR A 41 7.26 4.76 -2.30
C THR A 41 6.81 4.35 -0.89
N TRP A 42 6.48 3.06 -0.76
CA TRP A 42 6.10 2.46 0.53
C TRP A 42 6.53 1.00 0.60
N LEU A 43 6.69 0.49 1.82
CA LEU A 43 7.01 -0.90 2.11
C LEU A 43 5.80 -1.64 2.65
N THR A 44 5.70 -2.93 2.31
CA THR A 44 4.86 -3.91 3.02
C THR A 44 5.71 -5.15 3.31
N CYS A 45 5.33 -6.00 4.26
CA CYS A 45 5.87 -7.36 4.29
C CYS A 45 5.13 -8.24 3.29
N GLY A 46 5.83 -9.20 2.69
CA GLY A 46 5.21 -10.30 1.96
C GLY A 46 4.65 -11.37 2.90
N GLU A 47 4.30 -12.52 2.35
CA GLU A 47 3.88 -13.70 3.15
C GLU A 47 5.01 -14.19 4.07
N ASP A 48 6.26 -14.08 3.64
CA ASP A 48 7.43 -14.26 4.50
C ASP A 48 7.73 -12.94 5.24
N PRO A 49 7.72 -12.93 6.58
CA PRO A 49 7.94 -11.71 7.37
C PRO A 49 9.35 -11.13 7.21
N PHE A 50 10.31 -11.89 6.67
CA PHE A 50 11.66 -11.41 6.37
C PHE A 50 11.79 -10.83 4.96
N HIS A 51 10.74 -10.88 4.14
CA HIS A 51 10.71 -10.25 2.82
C HIS A 51 9.92 -8.94 2.85
N LEU A 52 10.63 -7.85 2.56
CA LEU A 52 10.04 -6.54 2.34
C LEU A 52 9.81 -6.32 0.85
N LEU A 53 8.60 -5.89 0.51
CA LEU A 53 8.20 -5.53 -0.85
C LEU A 53 8.16 -4.01 -0.94
N LEU A 54 8.94 -3.46 -1.88
CA LEU A 54 8.95 -2.03 -2.19
C LEU A 54 8.00 -1.73 -3.33
N TRP A 55 7.14 -0.75 -3.09
CA TRP A 55 6.13 -0.32 -4.04
C TRP A 55 6.34 1.14 -4.40
N SER A 56 5.95 1.48 -5.62
CA SER A 56 5.82 2.87 -6.05
C SER A 56 4.51 3.00 -6.80
N ARG A 57 3.96 4.22 -6.84
CA ARG A 57 2.91 4.51 -7.80
C ARG A 57 3.53 4.38 -9.19
N GLU A 58 2.84 3.73 -10.11
CA GLU A 58 3.25 3.80 -11.51
C GLU A 58 3.46 5.28 -11.88
N PRO A 59 4.59 5.64 -12.50
CA PRO A 59 4.75 6.97 -13.03
C PRO A 59 3.54 7.22 -13.91
N THR A 60 2.78 8.27 -13.62
CA THR A 60 1.70 8.71 -14.49
C THR A 60 2.39 9.07 -15.79
N ARG A 61 2.36 8.17 -16.78
CA ARG A 61 3.04 8.40 -18.05
C ARG A 61 2.41 9.64 -18.67
N PRO A 62 3.17 10.73 -18.88
CA PRO A 62 2.70 11.79 -19.74
C PRO A 62 2.83 11.25 -21.16
N TRP A 63 1.70 10.76 -21.69
CA TRP A 63 1.48 10.31 -23.08
C TRP A 63 2.24 9.04 -23.52
#